data_AF-A0A7C9HUD1-F1
#
_entry.id   AF-A0A7C9HUD1-F1
#
_cell.length_a   1.000
_cell.length_b   1.000
_cell.length_c   1.000
_cell.angle_alpha   90.00
_cell.angle_beta   90.00
_cell.angle_gamma   90.00
#
_symmetry.space_group_name_H-M   'P 1'
#
loop_
_entity.id
_entity.type
_entity.pdbx_description
1 polymer ?
#
loop_
_entity_poly.entity_id
_entity_poly.type
_entity_poly.pdbx_seq_one_letter_code
_entity_poly.pdbx_strand_id
1 'polypeptide(L)'
;MPLLTRTAALISFSALALSLNGQAAPSSPLSTCSGPIPELLSCKYPLKAFGGRVLPQILPNTVPYEKRVMRLTGGLLRLNTTAREPNTGTYSLEWNWMDNEKNLKKTANDVGNFVITAAGQLTFTSMGGTVYKGTLKGGQVAVTGVPLVTDNFSGRVALTFSGK
;
A
#
# COMPACT_ATOMS: atom_id res chain seq x y z
N MET A 1 2.30 56.62 -57.00
CA MET A 1 0.85 56.37 -57.17
C MET A 1 0.69 54.97 -57.73
N PRO A 2 -0.13 54.05 -57.18
CA PRO A 2 -1.02 54.13 -56.01
C PRO A 2 -0.59 53.23 -54.83
N LEU A 3 -1.13 53.58 -53.66
CA LEU A 3 -1.15 52.83 -52.40
C LEU A 3 -1.96 51.53 -52.56
N LEU A 4 -1.49 50.43 -51.97
CA LEU A 4 -2.37 49.35 -51.52
C LEU A 4 -2.12 49.05 -50.04
N THR A 5 -3.08 49.54 -49.26
CA THR A 5 -3.28 49.35 -47.84
C THR A 5 -3.56 47.88 -47.55
N ARG A 6 -2.70 47.21 -46.77
CA ARG A 6 -3.04 45.91 -46.15
C ARG A 6 -3.24 46.12 -44.66
N THR A 7 -4.51 46.05 -44.30
CA THR A 7 -5.08 46.07 -42.95
C THR A 7 -4.47 44.95 -42.11
N ALA A 8 -3.75 45.30 -41.04
CA ALA A 8 -3.34 44.37 -40.01
C ALA A 8 -4.54 44.07 -39.11
N ALA A 9 -5.01 42.83 -39.11
CA ALA A 9 -6.02 42.37 -38.16
C ALA A 9 -5.35 42.20 -36.79
N LEU A 10 -5.69 43.07 -35.82
CA LEU A 10 -5.42 42.82 -34.41
C LEU A 10 -6.24 41.60 -33.97
N ILE A 11 -5.59 40.46 -33.79
CA ILE A 11 -6.18 39.33 -33.06
C ILE A 11 -6.00 39.66 -31.58
N SER A 12 -7.09 40.13 -30.98
CA SER A 12 -7.20 40.31 -29.53
C SER A 12 -7.17 38.94 -28.86
N PHE A 13 -6.09 38.61 -28.15
CA PHE A 13 -6.06 37.46 -27.26
C PHE A 13 -6.78 37.84 -25.96
N SER A 14 -8.08 37.56 -25.91
CA SER A 14 -8.82 37.52 -24.66
C SER A 14 -8.18 36.47 -23.75
N ALA A 15 -7.56 36.93 -22.66
CA ALA A 15 -7.16 36.07 -21.55
C ALA A 15 -8.42 35.46 -20.94
N LEU A 16 -8.75 34.24 -21.37
CA LEU A 16 -9.74 33.41 -20.68
C LEU A 16 -9.09 32.98 -19.35
N ALA A 17 -9.43 33.69 -18.29
CA ALA A 17 -9.26 33.21 -16.93
C ALA A 17 -10.16 31.97 -16.77
N LEU A 18 -9.60 30.77 -17.00
CA LEU A 18 -10.27 29.55 -16.59
C LEU A 18 -10.26 29.49 -15.07
N SER A 19 -11.47 29.65 -14.52
CA SER A 19 -11.90 29.32 -13.17
C SER A 19 -11.05 28.20 -12.55
N LEU A 20 -10.41 28.50 -11.41
CA LEU A 20 -9.98 27.50 -10.44
C LEU A 20 -11.22 26.82 -9.88
N ASN A 21 -11.81 25.90 -10.65
CA ASN A 21 -12.67 24.89 -10.05
C ASN A 21 -11.78 24.09 -9.11
N GLY A 22 -12.16 24.08 -7.83
CA GLY A 22 -11.51 23.36 -6.74
C GLY A 22 -11.39 21.87 -7.03
N GLN A 23 -10.41 21.52 -7.85
CA GLN A 23 -9.93 20.17 -7.98
C GLN A 23 -9.17 19.92 -6.69
N ALA A 24 -9.87 19.32 -5.72
CA ALA A 24 -9.26 18.78 -4.52
C ALA A 24 -7.96 18.10 -4.97
N ALA A 25 -6.82 18.56 -4.45
CA ALA A 25 -5.56 17.88 -4.66
C ALA A 25 -5.83 16.39 -4.42
N PRO A 26 -5.41 15.49 -5.33
CA PRO A 26 -5.68 14.06 -5.17
C PRO A 26 -5.29 13.71 -3.74
N SER A 27 -6.29 13.29 -2.95
CA SER A 27 -6.09 13.06 -1.52
C SER A 27 -4.90 12.13 -1.40
N SER A 28 -3.84 12.62 -0.75
CA SER A 28 -2.61 11.87 -0.63
C SER A 28 -2.99 10.47 -0.13
N PRO A 29 -2.56 9.38 -0.79
CA PRO A 29 -3.09 8.03 -0.55
C PRO A 29 -2.88 7.55 0.90
N LEU A 30 -2.12 8.33 1.67
CA LEU A 30 -1.75 8.20 3.07
C LEU A 30 -2.55 9.13 4.01
N SER A 31 -3.73 9.61 3.62
CA SER A 31 -4.56 10.51 4.44
C SER A 31 -5.07 9.91 5.76
N THR A 32 -4.85 8.61 6.00
CA THR A 32 -5.17 7.87 7.24
C THR A 32 -3.97 7.68 8.16
N CYS A 33 -2.80 8.22 7.82
CA CYS A 33 -1.59 8.07 8.61
C CYS A 33 -1.56 9.07 9.76
N SER A 34 -1.15 8.60 10.93
CA SER A 34 -1.00 9.43 12.14
C SER A 34 0.34 9.16 12.78
N GLY A 35 0.89 10.15 13.46
CA GLY A 35 2.07 9.96 14.27
C GLY A 35 2.09 10.89 15.47
N PRO A 36 2.91 10.56 16.49
CA PRO A 36 3.02 11.37 17.70
C PRO A 36 3.68 12.73 17.43
N ILE A 37 4.37 12.87 16.29
CA ILE A 37 5.04 14.07 15.83
C ILE A 37 4.51 14.36 14.42
N PRO A 38 4.11 15.60 14.09
CA PRO A 38 3.54 15.94 12.77
C PRO A 38 4.41 15.57 11.57
N GLU A 39 5.73 15.51 11.77
CA GLU A 39 6.70 15.19 10.73
C GLU A 39 6.86 13.69 10.46
N LEU A 40 6.46 12.82 11.39
CA LEU A 40 6.54 11.37 11.27
C LEU A 40 5.14 10.78 11.14
N LEU A 41 4.88 10.11 10.02
CA LEU A 41 3.58 9.54 9.72
C LEU A 41 3.66 8.02 9.79
N SER A 42 2.79 7.39 10.58
CA SER A 42 2.64 5.94 10.66
C SER A 42 1.24 5.54 10.21
N CYS A 43 1.17 4.78 9.14
CA CYS A 43 -0.05 4.24 8.56
C CYS A 43 -0.20 2.79 9.00
N LYS A 44 -1.35 2.42 9.57
CA LYS A 44 -1.62 1.06 10.05
C LYS A 44 -2.72 0.43 9.23
N TYR A 45 -2.39 -0.65 8.53
CA TYR A 45 -3.33 -1.39 7.70
C TYR A 45 -3.48 -2.82 8.24
N PRO A 46 -4.52 -3.10 9.06
CA PRO A 46 -4.85 -4.46 9.45
C PRO A 46 -5.13 -5.36 8.25
N LEU A 47 -4.62 -6.60 8.30
CA LEU A 47 -4.88 -7.61 7.28
C LEU A 47 -6.36 -8.02 7.31
N LYS A 48 -6.98 -8.05 6.13
CA LYS A 48 -8.40 -8.40 5.94
C LYS A 48 -8.60 -9.67 5.15
N ALA A 49 -7.77 -9.92 4.14
CA ALA A 49 -7.91 -11.09 3.29
C ALA A 49 -6.57 -11.71 2.91
N PHE A 50 -6.60 -13.03 2.73
CA PHE A 50 -5.51 -13.88 2.29
C PHE A 50 -5.96 -14.68 1.07
N GLY A 51 -5.24 -14.59 -0.04
CA GLY A 51 -5.61 -15.26 -1.30
C GLY A 51 -7.00 -14.87 -1.80
N GLY A 52 -7.42 -13.62 -1.57
CA GLY A 52 -8.76 -13.13 -1.91
C GLY A 52 -9.88 -13.55 -0.95
N ARG A 53 -9.58 -14.30 0.12
CA ARG A 53 -10.56 -14.76 1.10
C ARG A 53 -10.44 -14.01 2.42
N VAL A 54 -11.57 -13.61 2.99
CA VAL A 54 -11.61 -12.86 4.26
C VAL A 54 -11.10 -13.72 5.42
N LEU A 55 -10.35 -13.12 6.33
CA LEU A 55 -9.84 -13.82 7.52
C LEU A 55 -10.95 -14.19 8.52
N PRO A 56 -10.76 -15.25 9.33
CA PRO A 56 -9.58 -16.11 9.41
C PRO A 56 -9.52 -17.17 8.30
N GLN A 57 -8.32 -17.62 7.93
CA GLN A 57 -8.10 -18.64 6.89
C GLN A 57 -7.18 -19.75 7.36
N ILE A 58 -7.50 -21.00 7.02
CA ILE A 58 -6.60 -22.14 7.23
C ILE A 58 -5.54 -22.11 6.13
N LEU A 59 -4.27 -22.17 6.51
CA LEU A 59 -3.19 -22.28 5.55
C LEU A 59 -3.14 -23.68 4.93
N PRO A 60 -2.79 -23.80 3.64
CA PRO A 60 -2.48 -25.09 3.06
C PRO A 60 -1.38 -25.79 3.84
N ASN A 61 -1.56 -27.06 4.14
CA ASN A 61 -0.51 -27.87 4.73
C ASN A 61 0.37 -28.44 3.60
N THR A 62 1.62 -28.01 3.56
CA THR A 62 2.62 -28.50 2.60
C THR A 62 3.47 -29.63 3.16
N VAL A 63 3.30 -29.98 4.45
CA VAL A 63 4.05 -31.03 5.15
C VAL A 63 3.11 -32.20 5.47
N PRO A 64 3.13 -33.29 4.69
CA PRO A 64 2.10 -34.34 4.72
C PRO A 64 2.00 -35.11 6.05
N TYR A 65 3.05 -35.08 6.89
CA TYR A 65 3.11 -35.81 8.14
C TYR A 65 2.75 -34.97 9.38
N GLU A 66 2.70 -33.65 9.26
CA GLU A 66 2.28 -32.79 10.36
C GLU A 66 0.76 -32.58 10.34
N LYS A 67 0.06 -32.96 11.42
CA LYS A 67 -1.37 -32.66 11.59
C LYS A 67 -1.64 -31.25 12.12
N ARG A 68 -0.64 -30.36 12.11
CA ARG A 68 -0.79 -28.99 12.59
C ARG A 68 -1.65 -28.20 11.61
N VAL A 69 -2.79 -27.69 12.07
CA VAL A 69 -3.58 -26.70 11.33
C VAL A 69 -3.10 -25.33 11.79
N MET A 70 -2.57 -24.55 10.86
CA MET A 70 -2.25 -23.15 11.11
C MET A 70 -3.34 -22.28 10.51
N ARG A 71 -3.93 -21.42 11.35
CA ARG A 71 -4.96 -20.49 10.94
C ARG A 71 -4.42 -19.07 10.98
N LEU A 72 -4.38 -18.40 9.83
CA LEU A 72 -4.14 -16.96 9.76
C LEU A 72 -5.36 -16.25 10.33
N THR A 73 -5.18 -15.55 11.45
CA THR A 73 -6.28 -14.84 12.12
C THR A 73 -6.20 -13.33 11.90
N GLY A 74 -5.02 -12.81 11.55
CA GLY A 74 -4.82 -11.41 11.30
C GLY A 74 -3.39 -11.08 10.90
N GLY A 75 -3.11 -9.79 10.85
CA GLY A 75 -1.80 -9.26 10.55
C GLY A 75 -1.87 -7.75 10.48
N LEU A 76 -0.72 -7.12 10.35
CA LEU A 76 -0.59 -5.68 10.30
C LEU A 76 0.53 -5.30 9.35
N LEU A 77 0.18 -4.51 8.34
CA LEU A 77 1.14 -3.74 7.58
C LEU A 77 1.25 -2.35 8.21
N ARG A 78 2.45 -1.93 8.56
CA ARG A 78 2.73 -0.55 8.95
C ARG A 78 3.59 0.10 7.87
N LEU A 79 3.23 1.30 7.45
CA LEU A 79 4.05 2.15 6.59
C LEU A 79 4.47 3.37 7.42
N ASN A 80 5.77 3.59 7.58
CA ASN A 80 6.32 4.75 8.27
C ASN A 80 7.00 5.65 7.24
N THR A 81 6.62 6.92 7.23
CA THR A 81 7.13 7.92 6.29
C THR A 81 7.25 9.28 7.00
N THR A 82 7.69 10.30 6.28
CA THR A 82 7.71 11.68 6.77
C THR A 82 6.73 12.56 6.01
N ALA A 83 6.31 13.67 6.62
CA ALA A 83 5.46 14.66 5.93
C ALA A 83 6.16 15.29 4.71
N ARG A 84 7.49 15.33 4.69
CA ARG A 84 8.29 15.86 3.56
C ARG A 84 8.42 14.86 2.42
N GLU A 85 8.44 13.57 2.73
CA GLU A 85 8.65 12.51 1.76
C GLU A 85 7.58 11.41 1.88
N PRO A 86 6.27 11.75 1.79
CA PRO A 86 5.19 10.83 2.11
C PRO A 86 5.19 9.55 1.24
N ASN A 87 5.78 9.63 0.06
CA ASN A 87 5.78 8.54 -0.92
C ASN A 87 6.91 7.52 -0.73
N THR A 88 7.81 7.70 0.24
CA THR A 88 8.88 6.75 0.53
C THR A 88 9.00 6.56 2.04
N GLY A 89 9.56 5.43 2.45
CA GLY A 89 9.80 5.18 3.86
C GLY A 89 10.06 3.71 4.16
N THR A 90 9.79 3.32 5.41
CA THR A 90 9.97 1.95 5.88
C THR A 90 8.63 1.25 6.08
N TYR A 91 8.61 -0.06 5.92
CA TYR A 91 7.45 -0.86 6.28
C TYR A 91 7.82 -1.95 7.28
N SER A 92 6.81 -2.39 8.02
CA SER A 92 6.87 -3.62 8.81
C SER A 92 5.63 -4.46 8.57
N LEU A 93 5.82 -5.76 8.55
CA LEU A 93 4.79 -6.74 8.31
C LEU A 93 4.74 -7.75 9.46
N GLU A 94 3.58 -7.85 10.08
CA GLU A 94 3.32 -8.74 11.20
C GLU A 94 2.17 -9.67 10.85
N TRP A 95 2.25 -10.94 11.29
CA TRP A 95 1.15 -11.89 11.19
C TRP A 95 0.68 -12.35 12.56
N ASN A 96 -0.60 -12.68 12.62
CA ASN A 96 -1.20 -13.34 13.77
C ASN A 96 -1.72 -14.71 13.32
N TRP A 97 -1.22 -15.77 13.94
CA TRP A 97 -1.62 -17.14 13.66
C TRP A 97 -2.18 -17.80 14.91
N MET A 98 -3.03 -18.78 14.70
CA MET A 98 -3.53 -19.66 15.75
C MET A 98 -3.19 -21.10 15.38
N ASP A 99 -2.59 -21.84 16.31
CA ASP A 99 -2.35 -23.28 16.18
C ASP A 99 -3.56 -24.11 16.65
N ASN A 100 -3.43 -25.43 16.60
CA ASN A 100 -4.47 -26.37 16.99
C ASN A 100 -4.90 -26.21 18.46
N GLU A 101 -3.95 -25.83 19.31
CA GLU A 101 -4.11 -25.59 20.74
C GLU A 101 -4.73 -24.22 21.04
N LYS A 102 -5.08 -23.45 20.00
CA LYS A 102 -5.64 -22.09 20.07
C LYS A 102 -4.67 -21.06 20.66
N ASN A 103 -3.37 -21.32 20.64
CA ASN A 103 -2.38 -20.34 21.05
C ASN A 103 -2.22 -19.28 19.95
N LEU A 104 -2.41 -18.02 20.31
CA LEU A 104 -2.16 -16.91 19.41
C LEU A 104 -0.65 -16.63 19.34
N LYS A 105 -0.08 -16.79 18.14
CA LYS A 105 1.30 -16.43 17.86
C LYS A 105 1.33 -15.17 17.00
N LYS A 106 2.12 -14.19 17.44
CA LYS A 106 2.42 -12.99 16.65
C LYS A 106 3.85 -13.08 16.16
N THR A 107 4.05 -12.91 14.86
CA THR A 107 5.36 -13.03 14.24
C THR A 107 5.64 -11.78 13.42
N ALA A 108 6.80 -11.18 13.65
CA ALA A 108 7.36 -10.19 12.72
C ALA A 108 7.90 -10.94 11.51
N ASN A 109 7.43 -10.59 10.33
CA ASN A 109 7.63 -11.40 9.14
C ASN A 109 8.51 -10.77 8.10
N ASP A 110 8.35 -9.47 7.90
CA ASP A 110 9.19 -8.75 6.96
C ASP A 110 9.28 -7.29 7.33
N VAL A 111 10.40 -6.68 6.98
CA VAL A 111 10.70 -5.27 7.16
C VAL A 111 11.54 -4.79 6.00
N GLY A 112 11.43 -3.52 5.66
CA GLY A 112 12.22 -2.97 4.56
C GLY A 112 11.75 -1.58 4.17
N ASN A 113 12.03 -1.21 2.94
CA ASN A 113 11.67 0.09 2.37
C ASN A 113 10.48 -0.03 1.43
N PHE A 114 9.69 1.02 1.33
CA PHE A 114 8.65 1.11 0.31
C PHE A 114 8.76 2.41 -0.48
N VAL A 115 8.26 2.38 -1.71
CA VAL A 115 8.04 3.56 -2.55
C VAL A 115 6.62 3.51 -3.12
N ILE A 116 5.95 4.66 -3.17
CA ILE A 116 4.62 4.85 -3.74
C ILE A 116 4.72 5.80 -4.93
N THR A 117 4.11 5.41 -6.05
CA THR A 117 3.95 6.32 -7.20
C THR A 117 2.72 7.20 -7.02
N ALA A 118 2.62 8.28 -7.81
CA ALA A 118 1.43 9.14 -7.83
C ALA A 118 0.13 8.37 -8.18
N ALA A 119 0.23 7.24 -8.89
CA ALA A 119 -0.90 6.37 -9.22
C ALA A 119 -1.27 5.38 -8.08
N GLY A 120 -0.60 5.46 -6.93
CA GLY A 120 -0.80 4.56 -5.80
C GLY A 120 -0.16 3.18 -5.96
N GLN A 121 0.73 2.97 -6.94
CA GLN A 121 1.49 1.72 -7.02
C GLN A 121 2.56 1.69 -5.93
N LEU A 122 2.61 0.59 -5.18
CA LEU A 122 3.57 0.32 -4.12
C LEU A 122 4.65 -0.63 -4.61
N THR A 123 5.89 -0.32 -4.30
CA THR A 123 7.02 -1.25 -4.37
C THR A 123 7.61 -1.42 -2.99
N PHE A 124 7.70 -2.66 -2.53
CA PHE A 124 8.33 -3.03 -1.27
C PHE A 124 9.66 -3.72 -1.56
N THR A 125 10.70 -3.30 -0.85
CA THR A 125 12.02 -3.92 -0.89
C THR A 125 12.37 -4.38 0.51
N SER A 126 12.27 -5.70 0.72
CA SER A 126 12.61 -6.35 1.98
C SER A 126 14.09 -6.18 2.30
N MET A 127 14.42 -6.10 3.58
CA MET A 127 15.81 -6.23 4.05
C MET A 127 16.44 -7.57 3.65
N GLY A 128 15.63 -8.61 3.45
CA GLY A 128 16.06 -9.90 2.89
C GLY A 128 16.24 -9.90 1.36
N GLY A 129 16.16 -8.74 0.71
CA GLY A 129 16.39 -8.56 -0.74
C GLY A 129 15.20 -8.92 -1.63
N THR A 130 14.10 -9.42 -1.08
CA THR A 130 12.90 -9.72 -1.86
C THR A 130 12.16 -8.45 -2.23
N VAL A 131 11.74 -8.34 -3.50
CA VAL A 131 10.91 -7.24 -3.99
C VAL A 131 9.51 -7.75 -4.32
N TYR A 132 8.49 -7.06 -3.82
CA TYR A 132 7.09 -7.35 -4.18
C TYR A 132 6.30 -6.05 -4.38
N LYS A 133 5.23 -6.15 -5.17
CA LYS A 133 4.46 -5.00 -5.65
C LYS A 133 3.05 -5.02 -5.08
N GLY A 134 2.48 -3.84 -4.95
CA GLY A 134 1.11 -3.66 -4.52
C GLY A 134 0.48 -2.38 -5.03
N THR A 135 -0.70 -2.09 -4.52
CA THR A 135 -1.46 -0.87 -4.80
C THR A 135 -2.07 -0.34 -3.52
N LEU A 136 -2.04 0.97 -3.32
CA LEU A 136 -2.75 1.69 -2.27
C LEU A 136 -3.84 2.55 -2.92
N LYS A 137 -5.10 2.20 -2.67
CA LYS A 137 -6.27 2.93 -3.19
C LYS A 137 -7.37 2.95 -2.15
N GLY A 138 -7.91 4.14 -1.85
CA GLY A 138 -9.04 4.30 -0.92
C GLY A 138 -8.77 3.72 0.47
N GLY A 139 -7.55 3.86 0.99
CA GLY A 139 -7.16 3.30 2.30
C GLY A 139 -6.95 1.78 2.33
N GLN A 140 -7.03 1.11 1.18
CA GLN A 140 -6.77 -0.32 1.04
C GLN A 140 -5.42 -0.54 0.37
N VAL A 141 -4.61 -1.42 0.96
CA VAL A 141 -3.37 -1.93 0.37
C VAL A 141 -3.59 -3.35 -0.12
N ALA A 142 -3.39 -3.60 -1.40
CA ALA A 142 -3.35 -4.94 -1.98
C ALA A 142 -1.92 -5.26 -2.41
N VAL A 143 -1.38 -6.40 -2.00
CA VAL A 143 -0.01 -6.82 -2.32
C VAL A 143 -0.02 -8.25 -2.82
N THR A 144 0.79 -8.55 -3.83
CA THR A 144 0.96 -9.92 -4.34
C THR A 144 2.43 -10.32 -4.34
N GLY A 145 2.67 -11.63 -4.19
CA GLY A 145 4.03 -12.16 -4.22
C GLY A 145 4.78 -12.05 -2.90
N VAL A 146 4.09 -11.74 -1.79
CA VAL A 146 4.70 -11.66 -0.46
C VAL A 146 5.17 -13.06 -0.06
N PRO A 147 6.45 -13.25 0.31
CA PRO A 147 6.91 -14.52 0.83
C PRO A 147 6.29 -14.77 2.20
N LEU A 148 5.64 -15.93 2.35
CA LEU A 148 5.14 -16.38 3.63
C LEU A 148 5.73 -17.76 3.91
N VAL A 149 6.40 -17.86 5.06
CA VAL A 149 6.96 -19.10 5.58
C VAL A 149 6.44 -19.30 7.00
N THR A 150 5.87 -20.47 7.24
CA THR A 150 5.50 -21.01 8.54
C THR A 150 6.06 -22.42 8.65
N ASP A 151 5.88 -23.06 9.80
CA ASP A 151 6.36 -24.44 10.03
C ASP A 151 5.81 -25.44 8.99
N ASN A 152 4.59 -25.21 8.49
CA ASN A 152 3.87 -26.14 7.61
C ASN A 152 3.43 -25.55 6.26
N PHE A 153 3.73 -24.28 5.97
CA PHE A 153 3.41 -23.61 4.71
C PHE A 153 4.58 -22.75 4.24
N SER A 154 4.97 -22.90 2.98
CA SER A 154 5.88 -21.98 2.31
C SER A 154 5.33 -21.62 0.94
N GLY A 155 5.23 -20.33 0.64
CA GLY A 155 4.75 -19.89 -0.66
C GLY A 155 4.65 -18.38 -0.80
N ARG A 156 4.33 -17.95 -2.02
CA ARG A 156 4.03 -16.55 -2.33
C ARG A 156 2.53 -16.31 -2.23
N VAL A 157 2.13 -15.25 -1.54
CA VAL A 157 0.72 -15.00 -1.21
C VAL A 157 0.24 -13.65 -1.69
N ALA A 158 -1.08 -13.54 -1.86
CA ALA A 158 -1.79 -12.30 -2.14
C ALA A 158 -2.53 -11.86 -0.89
N LEU A 159 -2.42 -10.58 -0.55
CA LEU A 159 -2.88 -10.03 0.72
C LEU A 159 -3.61 -8.72 0.49
N THR A 160 -4.66 -8.52 1.28
CA THR A 160 -5.40 -7.27 1.31
C THR A 160 -5.45 -6.74 2.73
N PHE A 161 -5.00 -5.50 2.90
CA PHE A 161 -5.04 -4.75 4.14
C PHE A 161 -5.92 -3.52 3.96
N SER A 162 -6.58 -3.08 5.03
CA SER A 162 -7.39 -1.85 4.97
C SER A 162 -7.24 -1.04 6.25
N GLY A 163 -6.90 0.24 6.10
CA GLY A 163 -6.94 1.21 7.19
C GLY A 163 -8.39 1.49 7.59
N LYS A 164 -8.59 1.93 8.84
CA LYS A 164 -9.84 2.57 9.25
C LYS A 164 -9.71 4.08 9.06
#